data_AF-A0AAW3JLV0-F1
#
_entry.id   AF-A0AAW3JLV0-F1
#
_cell.length_a   1.000
_cell.length_b   1.000
_cell.length_c   1.000
_cell.angle_alpha   90.00
_cell.angle_beta   90.00
_cell.angle_gamma   90.00
#
_symmetry.space_group_name_H-M   'P 1'
#
loop_
_entity.id
_entity.type
_entity.pdbx_description
1 polymer ?
#
loop_
_entity_poly.entity_id
_entity_poly.type
_entity_poly.pdbx_seq_one_letter_code
_entity_poly.pdbx_strand_id
1 'polypeptide(L)'
;MDTNVNGNEDAMMLIFLSDYKPGNKEGKYKYKDDEFSGIQTSDAPTLCLLDCAHKAGHDISKIICIVSKDVYEKEIVQVSNEEKKTTEFKNYKNFVREKCRKKYGDEYAEKLKFEPVYYDFNPDAAPDDEEIKGDKAIYIYNQIAKILHDENYQKNLSIYLDYTSGLRDVSFLMTSIIRYMEFYDIKLKKIVYSKFNRNKKEDDKFNGEIFEIDYIYGMYNLINGVSEFVNTGNASQLKIVYQNEKENMEKNELLNEISKVIDTIIQFSDTISLCSLKELDVVMKNVQDGINQLEEKYKNDKQISKAEKEGDFYTQIFISLLPLIREKMYFNNSEFDYPQLIHWCIDNRMLQQALTIYTEKMPEYYFRKGFIAKEVVDINKVESKKNESSKYTTAFYTNLYDWSEAQKEEPETFFDKIRRIILEVWEDSVDNKAEKQFANELNNRIGRETDESIKLALQNFKEIVDMYASHNCNKPKIKLKDGAEEEIRETKLSKFMNSLSSGTNKDELYMIIYKKKYNKDKDAQTYRKKVKGIENLIDGTVKIENSEKLIDIMKYYLAVKLIRNRVNHASEKNLSTDEEVAFNKLKEYGIDIDESMRFNNIENILLQGVKCTLKYI
;
A
#
# COMPACT_ATOMS: atom_id res chain seq x y z
N MET A 1 -12.83 -2.94 17.88
CA MET A 1 -14.24 -2.68 18.26
C MET A 1 -14.89 -4.03 18.33
N ASP A 2 -14.89 -4.63 19.52
CA ASP A 2 -15.55 -5.91 19.77
C ASP A 2 -17.04 -5.67 19.95
N THR A 3 -17.81 -5.92 18.89
CA THR A 3 -19.25 -6.05 19.00
C THR A 3 -19.56 -7.50 19.38
N ASN A 4 -19.67 -7.75 20.68
CA ASN A 4 -20.45 -8.87 21.21
C ASN A 4 -21.90 -8.70 20.73
N VAL A 5 -22.24 -9.32 19.61
CA VAL A 5 -23.62 -9.57 19.20
C VAL A 5 -23.85 -11.06 19.41
N ASN A 6 -24.42 -11.41 20.56
CA ASN A 6 -25.07 -12.71 20.80
C ASN A 6 -26.36 -12.79 19.97
N GLY A 7 -26.23 -12.74 18.64
CA GLY A 7 -27.24 -13.26 17.73
C GLY A 7 -26.80 -14.68 17.35
N ASN A 8 -27.71 -15.66 17.37
CA ASN A 8 -27.40 -16.98 16.84
C ASN A 8 -26.85 -16.82 15.41
N GLU A 9 -25.60 -17.23 15.15
CA GLU A 9 -25.08 -17.32 13.78
C GLU A 9 -25.99 -18.32 13.04
N ASP A 10 -26.72 -17.88 12.03
CA ASP A 10 -27.52 -18.77 11.19
C ASP A 10 -26.56 -19.67 10.39
N ALA A 11 -26.82 -20.98 10.36
CA ALA A 11 -25.99 -21.92 9.62
C ALA A 11 -26.80 -22.66 8.53
N MET A 12 -26.17 -22.84 7.37
CA MET A 12 -26.70 -23.67 6.30
C MET A 12 -25.73 -24.79 5.92
N MET A 13 -26.29 -25.87 5.38
CA MET A 13 -25.54 -26.92 4.71
C MET A 13 -25.79 -26.89 3.22
N LEU A 14 -24.76 -27.06 2.42
CA LEU A 14 -24.86 -27.28 0.97
C LEU A 14 -24.42 -28.71 0.66
N ILE A 15 -25.27 -29.45 -0.05
CA ILE A 15 -25.02 -30.86 -0.38
C ILE A 15 -25.54 -31.21 -1.77
N PHE A 16 -24.84 -32.12 -2.45
CA PHE A 16 -25.32 -32.77 -3.66
C PHE A 16 -25.91 -34.14 -3.32
N LEU A 17 -27.19 -34.36 -3.60
CA LEU A 17 -27.82 -35.66 -3.36
C LEU A 17 -27.59 -36.59 -4.55
N SER A 18 -27.07 -37.78 -4.26
CA SER A 18 -26.88 -38.84 -5.26
C SER A 18 -28.17 -39.61 -5.48
N ASP A 19 -28.32 -40.20 -6.67
CA ASP A 19 -29.42 -41.12 -6.96
C ASP A 19 -29.47 -42.26 -5.92
N TYR A 20 -30.70 -42.65 -5.56
CA TYR A 20 -30.95 -43.74 -4.65
C TYR A 20 -30.40 -45.06 -5.20
N LYS A 21 -29.58 -45.74 -4.40
CA LYS A 21 -29.04 -47.06 -4.73
C LYS A 21 -29.76 -48.14 -3.92
N PRO A 22 -30.64 -48.95 -4.57
CA PRO A 22 -31.33 -50.03 -3.87
C PRO A 22 -30.35 -51.12 -3.43
N GLY A 23 -30.59 -51.72 -2.28
CA GLY A 23 -29.77 -52.80 -1.73
C GLY A 23 -28.46 -52.35 -1.06
N ASN A 24 -28.20 -51.04 -0.98
CA ASN A 24 -27.14 -50.53 -0.12
C ASN A 24 -27.39 -50.93 1.35
N LYS A 25 -26.32 -51.36 2.02
CA LYS A 25 -26.34 -51.65 3.47
C LYS A 25 -25.83 -50.45 4.25
N GLU A 26 -26.28 -50.32 5.49
CA GLU A 26 -25.75 -49.30 6.40
C GLU A 26 -24.23 -49.45 6.55
N GLY A 27 -23.51 -48.38 6.25
CA GLY A 27 -22.07 -48.27 6.43
C GLY A 27 -21.75 -47.40 7.63
N LYS A 28 -20.72 -47.78 8.39
CA LYS A 28 -20.16 -46.98 9.49
C LYS A 28 -18.96 -46.19 8.99
N TYR A 29 -18.89 -44.91 9.33
CA TYR A 29 -17.83 -44.01 8.93
C TYR A 29 -17.14 -43.46 10.16
N LYS A 30 -15.81 -43.45 10.12
CA LYS A 30 -14.99 -42.79 11.14
C LYS A 30 -14.86 -41.31 10.78
N TYR A 31 -14.94 -40.44 11.79
CA TYR A 31 -14.55 -39.04 11.68
C TYR A 31 -13.86 -38.64 12.98
N LYS A 32 -12.54 -38.40 12.94
CA LYS A 32 -11.74 -38.20 14.16
C LYS A 32 -12.02 -39.33 15.16
N ASP A 33 -12.53 -38.99 16.35
CA ASP A 33 -12.91 -39.95 17.40
C ASP A 33 -14.40 -40.33 17.38
N ASP A 34 -15.19 -39.71 16.50
CA ASP A 34 -16.63 -39.92 16.36
C ASP A 34 -16.97 -40.98 15.27
N GLU A 35 -18.17 -41.55 15.38
CA GLU A 35 -18.72 -42.55 14.45
C GLU A 35 -20.06 -42.06 13.87
N PHE A 36 -20.18 -42.11 12.55
CA PHE A 36 -21.39 -41.75 11.82
C PHE A 36 -21.85 -42.93 10.96
N SER A 37 -23.16 -43.09 10.77
CA SER A 37 -23.74 -44.19 10.00
C SER A 37 -24.68 -43.68 8.91
N GLY A 38 -24.73 -44.39 7.79
CA GLY A 38 -25.53 -44.00 6.63
C GLY A 38 -25.74 -45.14 5.65
N ILE A 39 -26.85 -45.12 4.93
CA ILE A 39 -27.21 -46.13 3.90
C ILE A 39 -26.88 -45.58 2.51
N GLN A 40 -27.29 -44.33 2.25
CA GLN A 40 -26.97 -43.60 1.04
C GLN A 40 -25.68 -42.79 1.22
N THR A 41 -25.12 -42.33 0.09
CA THR A 41 -23.79 -41.70 0.06
C THR A 41 -23.72 -40.40 0.87
N SER A 42 -24.80 -39.62 0.90
CA SER A 42 -24.91 -38.35 1.64
C SER A 42 -25.16 -38.50 3.14
N ASP A 43 -25.64 -39.67 3.61
CA ASP A 43 -26.20 -39.81 4.95
C ASP A 43 -25.18 -39.52 6.06
N ALA A 44 -24.05 -40.23 6.04
CA ALA A 44 -23.01 -40.10 7.06
C ALA A 44 -22.34 -38.71 7.08
N PRO A 45 -21.89 -38.12 5.96
CA PRO A 45 -21.32 -36.78 5.95
C PRO A 45 -22.34 -35.70 6.40
N THR A 46 -23.63 -35.82 6.06
CA THR A 46 -24.66 -34.92 6.58
C THR A 46 -24.74 -34.96 8.10
N LEU A 47 -24.81 -36.16 8.70
CA LEU A 47 -24.86 -36.29 10.15
C LEU A 47 -23.60 -35.75 10.83
N CYS A 48 -22.44 -35.93 10.19
CA CYS A 48 -21.17 -35.37 10.66
C CYS A 48 -21.19 -33.84 10.68
N LEU A 49 -21.65 -33.20 9.61
CA LEU A 49 -21.72 -31.74 9.53
C LEU A 49 -22.73 -31.15 10.51
N LEU A 50 -23.90 -31.78 10.68
CA LEU A 50 -24.90 -31.39 11.69
C LEU A 50 -24.30 -31.44 13.10
N ASP A 51 -23.52 -32.47 13.40
CA ASP A 51 -22.87 -32.61 14.70
C ASP A 51 -21.76 -31.60 14.93
N CYS A 52 -20.94 -31.34 13.91
CA CYS A 52 -19.91 -30.31 13.96
C CYS A 52 -20.53 -28.93 14.25
N ALA A 53 -21.62 -28.61 13.54
CA ALA A 53 -22.29 -27.33 13.65
C ALA A 53 -22.95 -27.14 15.03
N HIS A 54 -23.63 -28.18 15.53
CA HIS A 54 -24.22 -28.19 16.87
C HIS A 54 -23.17 -28.03 17.98
N LYS A 55 -22.07 -28.79 17.91
CA LYS A 55 -20.95 -28.69 18.88
C LYS A 55 -20.31 -27.29 18.88
N ALA A 56 -20.32 -26.60 17.74
CA ALA A 56 -19.81 -25.24 17.60
C ALA A 56 -20.82 -24.15 18.00
N GLY A 57 -22.06 -24.51 18.40
CA GLY A 57 -23.11 -23.55 18.75
C GLY A 57 -23.78 -22.88 17.54
N HIS A 58 -23.60 -23.41 16.33
CA HIS A 58 -24.11 -22.86 15.07
C HIS A 58 -25.06 -23.86 14.40
N ASP A 59 -26.21 -24.11 15.02
CA ASP A 59 -27.18 -25.09 14.53
C ASP A 59 -27.62 -24.80 13.08
N ILE A 60 -27.55 -25.83 12.23
CA ILE A 60 -27.91 -25.71 10.82
C ILE A 60 -29.44 -25.58 10.71
N SER A 61 -29.91 -24.44 10.24
CA SER A 61 -31.34 -24.15 10.08
C SER A 61 -31.88 -24.56 8.71
N LYS A 62 -31.02 -24.66 7.70
CA LYS A 62 -31.39 -25.02 6.31
C LYS A 62 -30.36 -25.91 5.64
N ILE A 63 -30.81 -26.95 4.95
CA ILE A 63 -30.00 -27.78 4.05
C ILE A 63 -30.43 -27.49 2.61
N ILE A 64 -29.51 -26.95 1.81
CA ILE A 64 -29.65 -26.73 0.38
C ILE A 64 -29.20 -28.01 -0.33
N CYS A 65 -30.13 -28.69 -0.98
CA CYS A 65 -29.91 -29.97 -1.64
C CYS A 65 -29.90 -29.77 -3.15
N ILE A 66 -28.75 -29.94 -3.79
CA ILE A 66 -28.66 -30.00 -5.26
C ILE A 66 -29.17 -31.36 -5.70
N VAL A 67 -30.20 -31.39 -6.55
CA VAL A 67 -30.95 -32.59 -6.93
C VAL A 67 -31.12 -32.72 -8.43
N SER A 68 -31.05 -33.97 -8.92
CA SER A 68 -31.46 -34.32 -10.28
C SER A 68 -32.98 -34.49 -10.36
N LYS A 69 -33.52 -34.53 -11.58
CA LYS A 69 -34.90 -34.91 -11.84
C LYS A 69 -35.22 -36.27 -11.21
N ASP A 70 -34.33 -37.25 -11.38
CA ASP A 70 -34.49 -38.60 -10.82
C ASP A 70 -34.55 -38.58 -9.28
N VAL A 71 -33.68 -37.82 -8.61
CA VAL A 71 -33.69 -37.70 -7.14
C VAL A 71 -34.98 -37.05 -6.63
N TYR A 72 -35.51 -36.07 -7.38
CA TYR A 72 -36.66 -35.28 -6.95
C TYR A 72 -38.01 -35.97 -7.24
N GLU A 73 -38.15 -36.60 -8.41
CA GLU A 73 -39.45 -37.07 -8.94
C GLU A 73 -39.61 -38.59 -8.97
N LYS A 74 -38.52 -39.35 -9.16
CA LYS A 74 -38.61 -40.80 -9.37
C LYS A 74 -39.06 -41.52 -8.10
N GLU A 75 -40.12 -42.30 -8.24
CA GLU A 75 -40.62 -43.12 -7.14
C GLU A 75 -39.69 -44.30 -6.86
N ILE A 76 -39.26 -44.42 -5.61
CA ILE A 76 -38.50 -45.52 -5.03
C ILE A 76 -39.32 -46.20 -3.92
N VAL A 77 -39.03 -47.47 -3.66
CA VAL A 77 -39.66 -48.23 -2.57
C VAL A 77 -38.95 -47.88 -1.25
N GLN A 78 -39.72 -47.51 -0.22
CA GLN A 78 -39.18 -47.14 1.08
C GLN A 78 -38.56 -48.36 1.78
N VAL A 79 -37.31 -48.23 2.26
CA VAL A 79 -36.57 -49.32 2.93
C VAL A 79 -37.31 -49.89 4.15
N SER A 80 -38.09 -49.05 4.85
CA SER A 80 -38.82 -49.44 6.07
C SER A 80 -40.22 -49.98 5.83
N ASN A 81 -40.78 -49.87 4.61
CA ASN A 81 -42.11 -50.36 4.27
C ASN A 81 -42.26 -50.54 2.75
N GLU A 82 -42.27 -51.80 2.30
CA GLU A 82 -42.28 -52.18 0.87
C GLU A 82 -43.53 -51.71 0.10
N GLU A 83 -44.61 -51.31 0.79
CA GLU A 83 -45.85 -50.82 0.17
C GLU A 83 -45.87 -49.29 -0.03
N LYS A 84 -44.91 -48.53 0.54
CA LYS A 84 -44.87 -47.06 0.42
C LYS A 84 -43.85 -46.61 -0.61
N LYS A 85 -44.33 -45.84 -1.58
CA LYS A 85 -43.50 -45.11 -2.54
C LYS A 85 -43.09 -43.74 -2.02
N THR A 86 -41.84 -43.36 -2.25
CA THR A 86 -41.29 -42.04 -1.92
C THR A 86 -40.33 -41.61 -3.03
N THR A 87 -39.82 -40.38 -2.99
CA THR A 87 -38.67 -39.97 -3.80
C THR A 87 -37.41 -39.95 -2.93
N GLU A 88 -36.22 -39.95 -3.54
CA GLU A 88 -34.98 -39.94 -2.75
C GLU A 88 -34.84 -38.66 -1.95
N PHE A 89 -35.23 -37.51 -2.50
CA PHE A 89 -35.24 -36.25 -1.77
C PHE A 89 -36.11 -36.30 -0.50
N LYS A 90 -37.32 -36.89 -0.59
CA LYS A 90 -38.22 -37.08 0.56
C LYS A 90 -37.67 -38.10 1.56
N ASN A 91 -37.05 -39.17 1.06
CA ASN A 91 -36.42 -40.20 1.88
C ASN A 91 -35.27 -39.61 2.73
N TYR A 92 -34.35 -38.87 2.09
CA TYR A 92 -33.26 -38.15 2.75
C TYR A 92 -33.77 -37.18 3.82
N LYS A 93 -34.79 -36.36 3.50
CA LYS A 93 -35.40 -35.42 4.47
C LYS A 93 -35.93 -36.13 5.71
N ASN A 94 -36.62 -37.26 5.53
CA ASN A 94 -37.15 -38.03 6.63
C ASN A 94 -36.03 -38.66 7.48
N PHE A 95 -35.00 -39.21 6.83
CA PHE A 95 -33.82 -39.77 7.48
C PHE A 95 -33.13 -38.73 8.37
N VAL A 96 -32.81 -37.56 7.82
CA VAL A 96 -32.13 -36.49 8.57
C VAL A 96 -32.98 -36.03 9.74
N ARG A 97 -34.29 -35.80 9.55
CA ARG A 97 -35.20 -35.40 10.63
C ARG A 97 -35.28 -36.44 11.74
N GLU A 98 -35.39 -37.71 11.40
CA GLU A 98 -35.43 -38.79 12.38
C GLU A 98 -34.15 -38.82 13.23
N LYS A 99 -32.98 -38.72 12.58
CA LYS A 99 -31.68 -38.72 13.25
C LYS A 99 -31.50 -37.45 14.10
N CYS A 100 -31.86 -36.27 13.58
CA CYS A 100 -31.84 -35.02 14.33
C CYS A 100 -32.74 -35.09 15.56
N ARG A 101 -33.97 -35.59 15.41
CA ARG A 101 -34.93 -35.73 16.51
C ARG A 101 -34.35 -36.59 17.63
N LYS A 102 -33.77 -37.73 17.28
CA LYS A 102 -33.16 -38.67 18.24
C LYS A 102 -31.97 -38.07 18.99
N LYS A 103 -31.17 -37.20 18.34
CA LYS A 103 -29.91 -36.71 18.91
C LYS A 103 -30.02 -35.33 19.56
N TYR A 104 -30.79 -34.43 18.98
CA TYR A 104 -30.86 -33.01 19.34
C TYR A 104 -32.27 -32.55 19.78
N GLY A 105 -33.28 -33.43 19.67
CA GLY A 105 -34.65 -33.16 20.09
C GLY A 105 -35.61 -32.74 18.96
N ASP A 106 -36.90 -32.79 19.26
CA ASP A 106 -37.98 -32.51 18.30
C ASP A 106 -37.94 -31.07 17.76
N GLU A 107 -37.65 -30.09 18.60
CA GLU A 107 -37.69 -28.68 18.23
C GLU A 107 -36.71 -28.36 17.08
N TYR A 108 -35.47 -28.86 17.16
CA TYR A 108 -34.48 -28.65 16.10
C TYR A 108 -34.85 -29.40 14.82
N ALA A 109 -35.30 -30.66 14.94
CA ALA A 109 -35.67 -31.48 13.80
C ALA A 109 -36.83 -30.91 12.98
N GLU A 110 -37.84 -30.30 13.64
CA GLU A 110 -38.98 -29.69 12.96
C GLU A 110 -38.65 -28.33 12.34
N LYS A 111 -37.75 -27.54 12.97
CA LYS A 111 -37.29 -26.25 12.42
C LYS A 111 -36.37 -26.41 11.20
N LEU A 112 -35.71 -27.55 11.05
CA LEU A 112 -34.79 -27.82 9.94
C LEU A 112 -35.51 -27.78 8.58
N LYS A 113 -35.09 -26.83 7.73
CA LYS A 113 -35.59 -26.61 6.37
C LYS A 113 -34.74 -27.34 5.35
N PHE A 114 -35.38 -27.77 4.26
CA PHE A 114 -34.73 -28.46 3.14
C PHE A 114 -35.14 -27.75 1.85
N GLU A 115 -34.17 -27.17 1.16
CA GLU A 115 -34.38 -26.36 -0.05
C GLU A 115 -33.76 -27.07 -1.26
N PRO A 116 -34.56 -27.52 -2.25
CA PRO A 116 -34.03 -28.14 -3.45
C PRO A 116 -33.43 -27.09 -4.40
N VAL A 117 -32.30 -27.42 -5.01
CA VAL A 117 -31.69 -26.69 -6.14
C VAL A 117 -31.59 -27.66 -7.31
N TYR A 118 -32.24 -27.34 -8.41
CA TYR A 118 -32.34 -28.23 -9.56
C TYR A 118 -31.20 -27.99 -10.53
N TYR A 119 -30.64 -29.03 -11.16
CA TYR A 119 -29.49 -28.85 -12.07
C TYR A 119 -29.68 -29.42 -13.48
N ASP A 120 -30.54 -30.41 -13.68
CA ASP A 120 -30.81 -31.02 -14.98
C ASP A 120 -32.25 -30.84 -15.45
N PHE A 121 -33.12 -30.25 -14.62
CA PHE A 121 -34.49 -29.89 -14.97
C PHE A 121 -34.96 -28.60 -14.27
N ASN A 122 -36.02 -28.00 -14.79
CA ASN A 122 -36.76 -26.89 -14.19
C ASN A 122 -38.19 -27.36 -13.87
N PRO A 123 -38.57 -27.51 -12.59
CA PRO A 123 -39.90 -27.98 -12.22
C PRO A 123 -41.02 -26.97 -12.54
N ASP A 124 -40.68 -25.71 -12.78
CA ASP A 124 -41.65 -24.65 -13.10
C ASP A 124 -41.87 -24.48 -14.62
N ALA A 125 -41.14 -25.23 -15.45
CA ALA A 125 -41.27 -25.18 -16.90
C ALA A 125 -42.40 -26.11 -17.40
N ALA A 126 -42.84 -25.88 -18.65
CA ALA A 126 -43.73 -26.80 -19.33
C ALA A 126 -43.00 -28.14 -19.61
N PRO A 127 -43.70 -29.29 -19.67
CA PRO A 127 -43.08 -30.62 -19.78
C PRO A 127 -42.09 -30.81 -20.94
N ASP A 128 -42.25 -30.06 -22.03
CA ASP A 128 -41.40 -30.06 -23.22
C ASP A 128 -40.17 -29.14 -23.10
N ASP A 129 -40.11 -28.29 -22.08
CA ASP A 129 -39.05 -27.31 -21.81
C ASP A 129 -38.41 -27.46 -20.42
N GLU A 130 -38.69 -28.57 -19.71
CA GLU A 130 -38.12 -28.84 -18.38
C GLU A 130 -36.60 -29.01 -18.43
N GLU A 131 -36.02 -29.49 -19.53
CA GLU A 131 -34.57 -29.73 -19.61
C GLU A 131 -33.77 -28.41 -19.57
N ILE A 132 -32.73 -28.37 -18.75
CA ILE A 132 -31.81 -27.22 -18.71
C ILE A 132 -30.92 -27.23 -19.96
N LYS A 133 -31.31 -26.43 -20.96
CA LYS A 133 -30.62 -26.27 -22.26
C LYS A 133 -29.31 -25.43 -22.20
N GLY A 134 -28.97 -24.86 -21.04
CA GLY A 134 -27.80 -24.00 -20.82
C GLY A 134 -26.73 -24.61 -19.92
N ASP A 135 -25.78 -23.80 -19.47
CA ASP A 135 -24.77 -24.23 -18.50
C ASP A 135 -25.42 -24.53 -17.15
N LYS A 136 -25.43 -25.82 -16.78
CA LYS A 136 -25.99 -26.33 -15.53
C LYS A 136 -25.36 -25.66 -14.31
N ALA A 137 -24.07 -25.34 -14.38
CA ALA A 137 -23.33 -24.71 -13.30
C ALA A 137 -23.84 -23.27 -13.07
N ILE A 138 -24.13 -22.52 -14.13
CA ILE A 138 -24.75 -21.18 -14.06
C ILE A 138 -26.18 -21.27 -13.49
N TYR A 139 -26.95 -22.27 -13.92
CA TYR A 139 -28.32 -22.46 -13.42
C TYR A 139 -28.35 -22.77 -11.91
N ILE A 140 -27.44 -23.63 -11.44
CA ILE A 140 -27.23 -23.91 -10.00
C ILE A 140 -26.78 -22.63 -9.27
N TYR A 141 -25.81 -21.90 -9.82
CA TYR A 141 -25.30 -20.67 -9.24
C TYR A 141 -26.41 -19.66 -8.98
N ASN A 142 -27.27 -19.39 -9.97
CA ASN A 142 -28.33 -18.39 -9.84
C ASN A 142 -29.34 -18.76 -8.74
N GLN A 143 -29.67 -20.05 -8.59
CA GLN A 143 -30.56 -20.52 -7.53
C GLN A 143 -29.90 -20.39 -6.15
N ILE A 144 -28.65 -20.86 -6.00
CA ILE A 144 -27.91 -20.74 -4.73
C ILE A 144 -27.72 -19.28 -4.35
N ALA A 145 -27.30 -18.43 -5.30
CA ALA A 145 -27.14 -17.00 -5.06
C ALA A 145 -28.45 -16.36 -4.59
N LYS A 146 -29.60 -16.70 -5.20
CA LYS A 146 -30.91 -16.22 -4.75
C LYS A 146 -31.25 -16.67 -3.32
N ILE A 147 -30.91 -17.91 -2.94
CA ILE A 147 -31.13 -18.43 -1.58
C ILE A 147 -30.23 -17.69 -0.58
N LEU A 148 -28.97 -17.45 -0.92
CA LEU A 148 -28.00 -16.77 -0.07
C LEU A 148 -28.23 -15.25 0.01
N HIS A 149 -28.85 -14.65 -1.01
CA HIS A 149 -29.23 -13.23 -1.06
C HIS A 149 -30.63 -12.93 -0.48
N ASP A 150 -31.36 -13.92 0.03
CA ASP A 150 -32.64 -13.69 0.73
C ASP A 150 -32.42 -12.75 1.94
N GLU A 151 -33.24 -11.71 2.04
CA GLU A 151 -33.08 -10.59 2.99
C GLU A 151 -32.99 -11.02 4.46
N ASN A 152 -33.43 -12.24 4.78
CA ASN A 152 -33.32 -12.83 6.12
C ASN A 152 -31.88 -13.20 6.54
N TYR A 153 -30.95 -13.38 5.60
CA TYR A 153 -29.57 -13.86 5.89
C TYR A 153 -28.54 -12.73 5.98
N GLN A 154 -28.97 -11.50 6.26
CA GLN A 154 -28.08 -10.35 6.36
C GLN A 154 -27.14 -10.46 7.58
N LYS A 155 -25.87 -10.76 7.28
CA LYS A 155 -24.68 -10.81 8.15
C LYS A 155 -24.58 -12.04 9.06
N ASN A 156 -23.37 -12.63 9.09
CA ASN A 156 -22.97 -13.77 9.93
C ASN A 156 -23.63 -15.12 9.59
N LEU A 157 -23.86 -15.39 8.30
CA LEU A 157 -24.26 -16.73 7.86
C LEU A 157 -23.05 -17.67 7.80
N SER A 158 -23.19 -18.86 8.35
CA SER A 158 -22.19 -19.94 8.29
C SER A 158 -22.58 -21.02 7.29
N ILE A 159 -21.65 -21.43 6.44
CA ILE A 159 -21.87 -22.50 5.46
C ILE A 159 -21.04 -23.74 5.82
N TYR A 160 -21.68 -24.90 5.77
CA TYR A 160 -21.08 -26.22 5.86
C TYR A 160 -21.27 -26.95 4.52
N LEU A 161 -20.21 -27.52 3.97
CA LEU A 161 -20.24 -28.10 2.62
C LEU A 161 -19.95 -29.61 2.67
N ASP A 162 -20.85 -30.41 2.10
CA ASP A 162 -20.56 -31.80 1.76
C ASP A 162 -20.05 -31.90 0.31
N TYR A 163 -18.80 -32.31 0.16
CA TYR A 163 -18.08 -32.49 -1.10
C TYR A 163 -18.05 -33.96 -1.55
N THR A 164 -18.81 -34.86 -0.89
CA THR A 164 -18.80 -36.30 -1.19
C THR A 164 -19.31 -36.64 -2.59
N SER A 165 -20.40 -35.99 -3.01
CA SER A 165 -21.14 -36.34 -4.23
C SER A 165 -21.25 -35.15 -5.19
N GLY A 166 -21.73 -35.44 -6.40
CA GLY A 166 -22.06 -34.44 -7.41
C GLY A 166 -21.13 -34.40 -8.60
N LEU A 167 -21.46 -33.49 -9.52
CA LEU A 167 -20.64 -33.20 -10.69
C LEU A 167 -19.38 -32.45 -10.24
N ARG A 168 -18.20 -32.92 -10.63
CA ARG A 168 -16.91 -32.40 -10.09
C ARG A 168 -16.71 -30.90 -10.38
N ASP A 169 -17.17 -30.45 -11.54
CA ASP A 169 -17.22 -29.04 -11.96
C ASP A 169 -18.15 -28.21 -11.07
N VAL A 170 -19.33 -28.74 -10.74
CA VAL A 170 -20.27 -28.10 -9.80
C VAL A 170 -19.71 -28.06 -8.38
N SER A 171 -19.10 -29.14 -7.90
CA SER A 171 -18.47 -29.16 -6.58
C SER A 171 -17.38 -28.10 -6.45
N PHE A 172 -16.54 -27.96 -7.49
CA PHE A 172 -15.55 -26.88 -7.53
C PHE A 172 -16.20 -25.49 -7.60
N LEU A 173 -17.22 -25.31 -8.44
CA LEU A 173 -17.97 -24.06 -8.53
C LEU A 173 -18.56 -23.66 -7.17
N MET A 174 -19.10 -24.59 -6.39
CA MET A 174 -19.65 -24.28 -5.06
C MET A 174 -18.65 -23.57 -4.15
N THR A 175 -17.38 -24.01 -4.16
CA THR A 175 -16.33 -23.35 -3.36
C THR A 175 -16.05 -21.93 -3.85
N SER A 176 -16.13 -21.70 -5.16
CA SER A 176 -15.96 -20.37 -5.77
C SER A 176 -17.13 -19.44 -5.45
N ILE A 177 -18.36 -19.96 -5.42
CA ILE A 177 -19.56 -19.21 -5.03
C ILE A 177 -19.43 -18.75 -3.58
N ILE A 178 -19.05 -19.66 -2.68
CA ILE A 178 -18.88 -19.34 -1.27
C ILE A 178 -17.80 -18.26 -1.10
N ARG A 179 -16.70 -18.33 -1.87
CA ARG A 179 -15.65 -17.29 -1.90
C ARG A 179 -16.13 -15.92 -2.35
N TYR A 180 -16.99 -15.88 -3.35
CA TYR A 180 -17.65 -14.64 -3.74
C TYR A 180 -18.58 -14.13 -2.62
N MET A 181 -19.26 -15.05 -1.92
CA MET A 181 -20.19 -14.70 -0.85
C MET A 181 -19.49 -14.22 0.44
N GLU A 182 -18.20 -14.51 0.63
CA GLU A 182 -17.40 -13.94 1.73
C GLU A 182 -17.35 -12.40 1.70
N PHE A 183 -17.51 -11.77 0.52
CA PHE A 183 -17.68 -10.31 0.41
C PHE A 183 -18.96 -9.79 1.09
N TYR A 184 -19.90 -10.69 1.43
CA TYR A 184 -21.15 -10.40 2.12
C TYR A 184 -21.18 -10.96 3.56
N ASP A 185 -20.01 -11.15 4.18
CA ASP A 185 -19.85 -11.68 5.55
C ASP A 185 -20.41 -13.11 5.75
N ILE A 186 -20.49 -13.90 4.66
CA ILE A 186 -20.82 -15.34 4.71
C ILE A 186 -19.54 -16.13 4.96
N LYS A 187 -19.50 -16.94 6.02
CA LYS A 187 -18.29 -17.68 6.45
C LYS A 187 -18.38 -19.16 6.09
N LEU A 188 -17.39 -19.69 5.38
CA LEU A 188 -17.23 -21.14 5.23
C LEU A 188 -16.64 -21.73 6.51
N LYS A 189 -17.40 -22.58 7.21
CA LYS A 189 -16.94 -23.18 8.48
C LYS A 189 -16.28 -24.53 8.31
N LYS A 190 -16.76 -25.34 7.35
CA LYS A 190 -16.25 -26.70 7.15
C LYS A 190 -16.56 -27.23 5.77
N ILE A 191 -15.65 -28.03 5.22
CA ILE A 191 -15.88 -28.85 4.04
C ILE A 191 -15.54 -30.29 4.40
N VAL A 192 -16.49 -31.22 4.22
CA VAL A 192 -16.23 -32.65 4.41
C VAL A 192 -16.31 -33.42 3.11
N TYR A 193 -15.55 -34.50 3.04
CA TYR A 193 -15.61 -35.48 1.97
C TYR A 193 -15.58 -36.88 2.58
N SER A 194 -16.55 -37.71 2.24
CA SER A 194 -16.58 -39.10 2.71
C SER A 194 -16.05 -40.07 1.65
N LYS A 195 -15.16 -40.97 2.08
CA LYS A 195 -14.60 -42.03 1.24
C LYS A 195 -15.08 -43.39 1.75
N PHE A 196 -15.83 -44.09 0.92
CA PHE A 196 -16.20 -45.47 1.19
C PHE A 196 -15.06 -46.43 0.82
N ASN A 197 -14.68 -47.33 1.73
CA ASN A 197 -13.67 -48.34 1.48
C ASN A 197 -14.32 -49.58 0.83
N ARG A 198 -14.13 -49.75 -0.48
CA ARG A 198 -14.63 -50.91 -1.23
C ARG A 198 -13.86 -52.20 -0.93
N ASN A 199 -12.65 -52.11 -0.37
CA ASN A 199 -11.77 -53.26 -0.08
C ASN A 199 -11.75 -53.58 1.43
N LYS A 200 -12.84 -53.29 2.13
CA LYS A 200 -12.99 -53.52 3.57
C LYS A 200 -12.72 -54.99 3.92
N LYS A 201 -11.86 -55.24 4.91
CA LYS A 201 -11.70 -56.59 5.51
C LYS A 201 -12.82 -56.85 6.51
N GLU A 202 -13.18 -58.11 6.76
CA GLU A 202 -14.26 -58.46 7.69
C GLU A 202 -14.05 -57.88 9.10
N ASP A 203 -12.79 -57.70 9.50
CA ASP A 203 -12.39 -57.22 10.83
C ASP A 203 -12.45 -55.68 10.98
N ASP A 204 -12.60 -54.94 9.88
CA ASP A 204 -12.59 -53.48 9.92
C ASP A 204 -13.86 -52.94 10.59
N LYS A 205 -13.71 -52.17 11.67
CA LYS A 205 -14.86 -51.57 12.39
C LYS A 205 -15.67 -50.63 11.47
N PHE A 206 -15.00 -49.85 10.62
CA PHE A 206 -15.61 -48.83 9.78
C PHE A 206 -15.59 -49.22 8.30
N ASN A 207 -16.65 -48.87 7.58
CA ASN A 207 -16.81 -49.03 6.14
C ASN A 207 -16.21 -47.86 5.34
N GLY A 208 -16.00 -46.72 5.98
CA GLY A 208 -15.42 -45.54 5.34
C GLY A 208 -14.90 -44.53 6.35
N GLU A 209 -14.42 -43.42 5.83
CA GLU A 209 -13.87 -42.32 6.62
C GLU A 209 -14.34 -40.99 6.04
N ILE A 210 -14.63 -40.03 6.91
CA ILE A 210 -14.99 -38.66 6.56
C ILE A 210 -13.76 -37.79 6.83
N PHE A 211 -13.35 -37.05 5.81
CA PHE A 211 -12.20 -36.16 5.82
C PHE A 211 -12.65 -34.71 5.84
N GLU A 212 -11.95 -33.88 6.60
CA GLU A 212 -12.02 -32.41 6.47
C GLU A 212 -11.10 -31.97 5.35
N ILE A 213 -11.60 -31.14 4.44
CA ILE A 213 -10.82 -30.61 3.32
C ILE A 213 -10.86 -29.08 3.22
N ASP A 214 -11.41 -28.40 4.24
CA ASP A 214 -11.39 -26.94 4.36
C ASP A 214 -9.97 -26.36 4.47
N TYR A 215 -8.96 -27.17 4.83
CA TYR A 215 -7.56 -26.77 4.76
C TYR A 215 -7.15 -26.27 3.36
N ILE A 216 -7.71 -26.86 2.29
CA ILE A 216 -7.46 -26.43 0.90
C ILE A 216 -7.90 -24.97 0.70
N TYR A 217 -8.97 -24.57 1.37
CA TYR A 217 -9.48 -23.20 1.33
C TYR A 217 -8.57 -22.25 2.10
N GLY A 218 -8.10 -22.67 3.29
CA GLY A 218 -7.08 -21.97 4.07
C GLY A 218 -5.80 -21.71 3.26
N MET A 219 -5.38 -22.65 2.41
CA MET A 219 -4.21 -22.48 1.52
C MET A 219 -4.35 -21.27 0.60
N TYR A 220 -5.51 -21.11 -0.06
CA TYR A 220 -5.73 -19.98 -0.96
C TYR A 220 -5.71 -18.65 -0.20
N ASN A 221 -6.20 -18.63 1.04
CA ASN A 221 -6.19 -17.42 1.86
C ASN A 221 -4.76 -17.06 2.27
N LEU A 222 -3.94 -18.05 2.64
CA LEU A 222 -2.51 -17.84 2.92
C LEU A 222 -1.76 -17.31 1.69
N ILE A 223 -1.93 -17.95 0.53
CA ILE A 223 -1.29 -17.53 -0.73
C ILE A 223 -1.71 -16.10 -1.07
N ASN A 224 -3.00 -15.78 -0.93
CA ASN A 224 -3.52 -14.44 -1.15
C ASN A 224 -2.96 -13.44 -0.16
N GLY A 225 -2.80 -13.81 1.12
CA GLY A 225 -2.21 -12.94 2.13
C GLY A 225 -0.75 -12.63 1.85
N VAL A 226 0.05 -13.65 1.51
CA VAL A 226 1.44 -13.42 1.09
C VAL A 226 1.48 -12.57 -0.17
N SER A 227 0.62 -12.87 -1.15
CA SER A 227 0.51 -12.10 -2.39
C SER A 227 0.12 -10.64 -2.15
N GLU A 228 -0.80 -10.35 -1.22
CA GLU A 228 -1.15 -8.98 -0.83
C GLU A 228 0.08 -8.26 -0.28
N PHE A 229 0.79 -8.89 0.65
CA PHE A 229 1.97 -8.29 1.29
C PHE A 229 3.09 -8.00 0.30
N VAL A 230 3.46 -8.98 -0.55
CA VAL A 230 4.62 -8.81 -1.45
C VAL A 230 4.35 -7.89 -2.64
N ASN A 231 3.08 -7.62 -2.97
CA ASN A 231 2.71 -6.77 -4.12
C ASN A 231 2.18 -5.39 -3.72
N THR A 232 1.70 -5.22 -2.49
CA THR A 232 1.09 -3.95 -2.04
C THR A 232 1.62 -3.44 -0.70
N GLY A 233 2.41 -4.24 0.01
CA GLY A 233 2.91 -3.93 1.34
C GLY A 233 1.89 -4.12 2.48
N ASN A 234 0.64 -4.48 2.17
CA ASN A 234 -0.42 -4.69 3.16
C ASN A 234 -0.46 -6.14 3.65
N ALA A 235 -0.54 -6.35 4.96
CA ALA A 235 -0.60 -7.66 5.60
C ALA A 235 -1.97 -8.01 6.23
N SER A 236 -3.04 -7.33 5.83
CA SER A 236 -4.38 -7.49 6.43
C SER A 236 -4.94 -8.91 6.23
N GLN A 237 -4.78 -9.51 5.05
CA GLN A 237 -5.23 -10.88 4.81
C GLN A 237 -4.37 -11.88 5.58
N LEU A 238 -3.06 -11.68 5.70
CA LEU A 238 -2.21 -12.52 6.56
C LEU A 238 -2.68 -12.51 8.00
N LYS A 239 -3.08 -11.34 8.51
CA LYS A 239 -3.65 -11.20 9.86
C LYS A 239 -4.92 -12.03 10.03
N ILE A 240 -5.85 -11.97 9.08
CA ILE A 240 -7.11 -12.74 9.13
C ILE A 240 -6.83 -14.24 9.09
N VAL A 241 -6.00 -14.67 8.13
CA VAL A 241 -5.58 -16.07 7.98
C VAL A 241 -5.04 -16.61 9.29
N TYR A 242 -4.15 -15.84 9.93
CA TYR A 242 -3.49 -16.29 11.13
C TYR A 242 -4.42 -16.27 12.36
N GLN A 243 -5.30 -15.29 12.48
CA GLN A 243 -6.32 -15.28 13.55
C GLN A 243 -7.20 -16.54 13.53
N ASN A 244 -7.49 -17.10 12.35
CA ASN A 244 -8.31 -18.30 12.22
C ASN A 244 -7.57 -19.59 12.62
N GLU A 245 -6.24 -19.61 12.60
CA GLU A 245 -5.43 -20.79 12.95
C GLU A 245 -5.08 -20.87 14.45
N LYS A 246 -5.57 -19.93 15.28
CA LYS A 246 -5.03 -19.67 16.62
C LYS A 246 -5.06 -20.87 17.55
N GLU A 247 -6.11 -21.68 17.45
CA GLU A 247 -6.28 -22.91 18.23
C GLU A 247 -5.31 -24.03 17.81
N ASN A 248 -4.84 -24.02 16.57
CA ASN A 248 -3.87 -25.00 16.04
C ASN A 248 -2.43 -24.65 16.48
N MET A 249 -2.14 -23.37 16.75
CA MET A 249 -0.82 -22.89 17.15
C MET A 249 -0.36 -23.39 18.52
N GLU A 250 -1.29 -23.59 19.46
CA GLU A 250 -0.97 -24.06 20.81
C GLU A 250 -0.42 -25.50 20.82
N LYS A 251 -0.59 -26.23 19.71
CA LYS A 251 -0.24 -27.64 19.57
C LYS A 251 0.96 -27.90 18.65
N ASN A 252 1.47 -26.88 17.95
CA ASN A 252 2.54 -27.02 16.95
C ASN A 252 3.58 -25.89 17.14
N GLU A 253 4.80 -26.23 17.57
CA GLU A 253 5.86 -25.26 17.85
C GLU A 253 6.28 -24.51 16.57
N LEU A 254 6.39 -25.20 15.43
CA LEU A 254 6.74 -24.57 14.16
C LEU A 254 5.67 -23.57 13.70
N LEU A 255 4.39 -23.91 13.87
CA LEU A 255 3.29 -23.01 13.54
C LEU A 255 3.31 -21.77 14.45
N ASN A 256 3.62 -21.92 15.74
CA ASN A 256 3.81 -20.80 16.67
C ASN A 256 5.01 -19.91 16.27
N GLU A 257 6.09 -20.47 15.72
CA GLU A 257 7.19 -19.66 15.20
C GLU A 257 6.79 -18.89 13.93
N ILE A 258 6.00 -19.52 13.05
CA ILE A 258 5.37 -18.86 11.90
C ILE A 258 4.50 -17.68 12.36
N SER A 259 3.75 -17.81 13.47
CA SER A 259 3.04 -16.70 14.13
C SER A 259 3.86 -15.46 14.22
N LYS A 260 5.03 -15.63 14.85
CA LYS A 260 5.82 -14.51 15.34
C LYS A 260 6.36 -13.76 14.13
N VAL A 261 6.71 -14.50 13.08
CA VAL A 261 7.10 -13.91 11.79
C VAL A 261 5.95 -13.18 11.12
N ILE A 262 4.74 -13.74 11.12
CA ILE A 262 3.57 -13.05 10.56
C ILE A 262 3.26 -11.78 11.36
N ASP A 263 3.36 -11.82 12.70
CA ASP A 263 3.18 -10.66 13.56
C ASP A 263 4.21 -9.56 13.27
N THR A 264 5.49 -9.92 13.03
CA THR A 264 6.50 -8.93 12.63
C THR A 264 6.24 -8.36 11.24
N ILE A 265 5.74 -9.15 10.30
CA ILE A 265 5.29 -8.69 8.97
C ILE A 265 4.11 -7.70 9.10
N ILE A 266 3.12 -8.01 9.94
CA ILE A 266 1.97 -7.13 10.20
C ILE A 266 2.42 -5.83 10.83
N GLN A 267 3.26 -5.89 11.86
CA GLN A 267 3.81 -4.70 12.52
C GLN A 267 4.59 -3.85 11.53
N PHE A 268 5.43 -4.47 10.69
CA PHE A 268 6.15 -3.77 9.63
C PHE A 268 5.19 -3.07 8.65
N SER A 269 4.21 -3.79 8.10
CA SER A 269 3.17 -3.26 7.21
C SER A 269 2.47 -2.04 7.81
N ASP A 270 2.01 -2.14 9.06
CA ASP A 270 1.30 -1.06 9.76
C ASP A 270 2.21 0.17 9.98
N THR A 271 3.45 -0.04 10.42
CA THR A 271 4.43 1.03 10.65
C THR A 271 4.80 1.76 9.36
N ILE A 272 5.00 1.05 8.24
CA ILE A 272 5.28 1.69 6.94
C ILE A 272 4.05 2.44 6.43
N SER A 273 2.86 1.85 6.54
CA SER A 273 1.59 2.46 6.12
C SER A 273 1.34 3.78 6.86
N LEU A 274 1.57 3.82 8.17
CA LEU A 274 1.48 5.03 9.00
C LEU A 274 2.67 5.99 8.84
N CYS A 275 3.71 5.59 8.10
CA CYS A 275 4.95 6.33 7.92
C CYS A 275 5.62 6.69 9.27
N SER A 276 5.59 5.77 10.24
CA SER A 276 6.06 5.95 11.62
C SER A 276 7.59 5.83 11.72
N LEU A 277 8.32 6.89 11.34
CA LEU A 277 9.79 6.90 11.27
C LEU A 277 10.54 6.57 12.57
N LYS A 278 9.88 6.72 13.74
CA LYS A 278 10.48 6.43 15.06
C LYS A 278 10.69 4.94 15.31
N GLU A 279 9.78 4.12 14.79
CA GLU A 279 9.78 2.66 15.00
C GLU A 279 10.44 1.92 13.85
N LEU A 280 10.82 2.64 12.80
CA LEU A 280 11.26 2.09 11.52
C LEU A 280 12.42 1.09 11.66
N ASP A 281 13.52 1.50 12.29
CA ASP A 281 14.71 0.67 12.49
C ASP A 281 14.38 -0.62 13.26
N VAL A 282 13.46 -0.53 14.24
CA VAL A 282 13.03 -1.66 15.07
C VAL A 282 12.22 -2.64 14.24
N VAL A 283 11.21 -2.18 13.49
CA VAL A 283 10.36 -3.08 12.71
C VAL A 283 11.11 -3.72 11.54
N MET A 284 12.02 -2.98 10.89
CA MET A 284 12.90 -3.52 9.84
C MET A 284 13.77 -4.65 10.37
N LYS A 285 14.38 -4.46 11.54
CA LYS A 285 15.17 -5.50 12.18
C LYS A 285 14.32 -6.70 12.61
N ASN A 286 13.18 -6.45 13.24
CA ASN A 286 12.30 -7.52 13.72
C ASN A 286 11.81 -8.44 12.60
N VAL A 287 11.41 -7.87 11.45
CA VAL A 287 10.96 -8.69 10.31
C VAL A 287 12.11 -9.49 9.71
N GLN A 288 13.30 -8.89 9.56
CA GLN A 288 14.49 -9.59 9.07
C GLN A 288 14.92 -10.71 10.02
N ASP A 289 15.05 -10.42 11.32
CA ASP A 289 15.45 -11.38 12.34
C ASP A 289 14.42 -12.51 12.49
N GLY A 290 13.12 -12.19 12.47
CA GLY A 290 12.06 -13.19 12.55
C GLY A 290 12.12 -14.19 11.39
N ILE A 291 12.26 -13.70 10.15
CA ILE A 291 12.38 -14.56 8.97
C ILE A 291 13.66 -15.41 9.04
N ASN A 292 14.80 -14.82 9.39
CA ASN A 292 16.06 -15.54 9.53
C ASN A 292 15.98 -16.66 10.59
N GLN A 293 15.42 -16.36 11.76
CA GLN A 293 15.29 -17.32 12.86
C GLN A 293 14.38 -18.49 12.49
N LEU A 294 13.26 -18.23 11.81
CA LEU A 294 12.35 -19.27 11.34
C LEU A 294 13.04 -20.20 10.33
N GLU A 295 13.78 -19.64 9.36
CA GLU A 295 14.54 -20.44 8.39
C GLU A 295 15.62 -21.31 9.06
N GLU A 296 16.36 -20.76 10.02
CA GLU A 296 17.39 -21.48 10.77
C GLU A 296 16.78 -22.62 11.60
N LYS A 297 15.68 -22.35 12.32
CA LYS A 297 14.94 -23.38 13.07
C LYS A 297 14.43 -24.48 12.13
N TYR A 298 13.82 -24.11 11.02
CA TYR A 298 13.31 -25.06 10.04
C TYR A 298 14.41 -25.96 9.43
N LYS A 299 15.61 -25.42 9.19
CA LYS A 299 16.77 -26.21 8.71
C LYS A 299 17.37 -27.13 9.78
N ASN A 300 17.19 -26.83 11.07
CA ASN A 300 17.81 -27.58 12.15
C ASN A 300 16.92 -28.73 12.65
N ASP A 301 17.25 -29.97 12.24
CA ASP A 301 16.53 -31.20 12.64
C ASP A 301 16.53 -31.50 14.15
N LYS A 302 17.34 -30.78 14.96
CA LYS A 302 17.34 -30.91 16.43
C LYS A 302 16.35 -29.98 17.13
N GLN A 303 15.87 -28.93 16.44
CA GLN A 303 14.96 -27.92 17.01
C GLN A 303 13.51 -28.14 16.57
N ILE A 304 13.30 -28.68 15.36
CA ILE A 304 11.98 -29.05 14.87
C ILE A 304 11.99 -30.55 14.59
N SER A 305 11.05 -31.29 15.19
CA SER A 305 10.95 -32.72 14.98
C SER A 305 10.54 -33.07 13.54
N LYS A 306 10.87 -34.28 13.08
CA LYS A 306 10.44 -34.75 11.75
C LYS A 306 8.91 -34.72 11.60
N ALA A 307 8.16 -34.99 12.67
CA ALA A 307 6.70 -34.94 12.68
C ALA A 307 6.15 -33.52 12.50
N GLU A 308 6.83 -32.51 13.06
CA GLU A 308 6.47 -31.09 12.85
C GLU A 308 6.87 -30.58 11.47
N LYS A 309 7.98 -31.09 10.91
CA LYS A 309 8.37 -30.82 9.51
C LYS A 309 7.51 -31.55 8.50
N GLU A 310 6.91 -32.67 8.88
CA GLU A 310 5.81 -33.34 8.16
C GLU A 310 4.45 -32.75 8.56
N GLY A 311 4.45 -31.59 9.24
CA GLY A 311 3.28 -30.91 9.79
C GLY A 311 2.24 -30.49 8.75
N ASP A 312 1.22 -29.79 9.20
CA ASP A 312 0.08 -29.40 8.38
C ASP A 312 0.48 -28.67 7.08
N PHE A 313 -0.38 -28.79 6.06
CA PHE A 313 -0.14 -28.20 4.74
C PHE A 313 0.08 -26.68 4.80
N TYR A 314 -0.51 -25.99 5.77
CA TYR A 314 -0.35 -24.56 5.95
C TYR A 314 1.11 -24.20 6.23
N THR A 315 1.72 -24.91 7.19
CA THR A 315 3.14 -24.78 7.54
C THR A 315 4.03 -24.98 6.32
N GLN A 316 3.79 -26.02 5.51
CA GLN A 316 4.57 -26.31 4.31
C GLN A 316 4.52 -25.16 3.29
N ILE A 317 3.32 -24.61 3.06
CA ILE A 317 3.13 -23.53 2.10
C ILE A 317 3.83 -22.26 2.58
N PHE A 318 3.65 -21.86 3.84
CA PHE A 318 4.29 -20.66 4.34
C PHE A 318 5.82 -20.76 4.23
N ILE A 319 6.40 -21.88 4.66
CA ILE A 319 7.84 -22.13 4.53
C ILE A 319 8.29 -22.08 3.05
N SER A 320 7.50 -22.64 2.12
CA SER A 320 7.80 -22.58 0.69
C SER A 320 7.73 -21.16 0.10
N LEU A 321 6.98 -20.25 0.73
CA LEU A 321 6.80 -18.86 0.32
C LEU A 321 7.82 -17.91 0.98
N LEU A 322 8.54 -18.32 2.04
CA LEU A 322 9.57 -17.50 2.68
C LEU A 322 10.64 -16.96 1.71
N PRO A 323 11.19 -17.76 0.77
CA PRO A 323 12.16 -17.24 -0.20
C PRO A 323 11.60 -16.11 -1.06
N LEU A 324 10.32 -16.19 -1.45
CA LEU A 324 9.64 -15.15 -2.21
C LEU A 324 9.50 -13.87 -1.37
N ILE A 325 9.08 -14.00 -0.11
CA ILE A 325 8.97 -12.86 0.82
C ILE A 325 10.34 -12.16 0.96
N ARG A 326 11.41 -12.94 1.12
CA ARG A 326 12.78 -12.43 1.27
C ARG A 326 13.27 -11.69 0.03
N GLU A 327 13.04 -12.28 -1.14
CA GLU A 327 13.39 -11.67 -2.43
C GLU A 327 12.68 -10.34 -2.60
N LYS A 328 11.36 -10.34 -2.38
CA LYS A 328 10.52 -9.15 -2.56
C LYS A 328 10.87 -8.05 -1.57
N MET A 329 11.33 -8.39 -0.37
CA MET A 329 11.80 -7.46 0.66
C MET A 329 13.27 -7.05 0.52
N TYR A 330 14.00 -7.52 -0.49
CA TYR A 330 15.40 -7.13 -0.78
C TYR A 330 16.44 -7.47 0.31
N PHE A 331 16.27 -8.53 1.10
CA PHE A 331 17.28 -8.94 2.10
C PHE A 331 17.86 -10.36 1.90
N ASN A 332 18.00 -10.78 0.63
CA ASN A 332 18.48 -12.12 0.26
C ASN A 332 19.91 -12.45 0.75
N ASN A 333 20.80 -11.47 0.98
CA ASN A 333 22.17 -11.66 1.51
C ASN A 333 22.78 -10.37 2.12
N SER A 334 21.96 -9.35 2.41
CA SER A 334 22.40 -8.03 2.88
C SER A 334 21.56 -7.55 4.06
N GLU A 335 22.12 -6.63 4.85
CA GLU A 335 21.38 -5.89 5.88
C GLU A 335 20.16 -5.22 5.24
N PHE A 336 18.97 -5.42 5.81
CA PHE A 336 17.77 -4.74 5.34
C PHE A 336 17.80 -3.31 5.88
N ASP A 337 18.29 -2.38 5.06
CA ASP A 337 18.52 -0.99 5.44
C ASP A 337 17.70 -0.03 4.55
N TYR A 338 17.78 1.28 4.79
CA TYR A 338 16.92 2.27 4.15
C TYR A 338 16.92 2.23 2.61
N PRO A 339 18.04 1.97 1.89
CA PRO A 339 17.99 1.84 0.43
C PRO A 339 17.09 0.69 -0.04
N GLN A 340 17.17 -0.48 0.61
CA GLN A 340 16.33 -1.64 0.33
C GLN A 340 14.87 -1.35 0.67
N LEU A 341 14.61 -0.70 1.81
CA LEU A 341 13.26 -0.30 2.18
C LEU A 341 12.65 0.71 1.18
N ILE A 342 13.42 1.69 0.72
CA ILE A 342 12.94 2.65 -0.29
C ILE A 342 12.61 1.91 -1.58
N HIS A 343 13.46 0.99 -2.02
CA HIS A 343 13.19 0.16 -3.21
C HIS A 343 11.92 -0.68 -3.02
N TRP A 344 11.74 -1.28 -1.84
CA TRP A 344 10.53 -2.03 -1.50
C TRP A 344 9.28 -1.15 -1.55
N CYS A 345 9.31 0.05 -0.97
CA CYS A 345 8.20 1.00 -1.03
C CYS A 345 7.84 1.38 -2.47
N ILE A 346 8.83 1.51 -3.36
CA ILE A 346 8.60 1.83 -4.77
C ILE A 346 7.86 0.69 -5.47
N ASP A 347 8.36 -0.55 -5.33
CA ASP A 347 7.74 -1.73 -5.93
C ASP A 347 6.29 -1.94 -5.47
N ASN A 348 5.99 -1.57 -4.23
CA ASN A 348 4.66 -1.64 -3.63
C ASN A 348 3.80 -0.38 -3.87
N ARG A 349 4.23 0.52 -4.76
CA ARG A 349 3.55 1.77 -5.13
C ARG A 349 3.32 2.78 -3.98
N MET A 350 4.17 2.73 -2.96
CA MET A 350 4.14 3.60 -1.77
C MET A 350 5.08 4.80 -1.93
N LEU A 351 4.94 5.59 -3.02
CA LEU A 351 5.88 6.67 -3.35
C LEU A 351 5.97 7.75 -2.27
N GLN A 352 4.87 8.07 -1.58
CA GLN A 352 4.89 9.08 -0.52
C GLN A 352 5.74 8.62 0.68
N GLN A 353 5.64 7.34 1.05
CA GLN A 353 6.46 6.71 2.07
C GLN A 353 7.93 6.68 1.60
N ALA A 354 8.19 6.28 0.36
CA ALA A 354 9.54 6.26 -0.23
C ALA A 354 10.20 7.65 -0.20
N LEU A 355 9.50 8.70 -0.64
CA LEU A 355 9.97 10.10 -0.60
C LEU A 355 10.28 10.55 0.84
N THR A 356 9.41 10.19 1.78
CA THR A 356 9.57 10.56 3.20
C THR A 356 10.76 9.84 3.83
N ILE A 357 10.88 8.53 3.65
CA ILE A 357 12.02 7.75 4.13
C ILE A 357 13.32 8.26 3.49
N TYR A 358 13.33 8.53 2.19
CA TYR A 358 14.52 9.07 1.51
C TYR A 358 14.97 10.39 2.14
N THR A 359 14.04 11.34 2.31
CA THR A 359 14.39 12.69 2.80
C THR A 359 14.73 12.74 4.29
N GLU A 360 14.20 11.82 5.10
CA GLU A 360 14.34 11.87 6.56
C GLU A 360 15.32 10.82 7.12
N LYS A 361 15.59 9.72 6.41
CA LYS A 361 16.44 8.61 6.89
C LYS A 361 17.74 8.42 6.09
N MET A 362 17.77 8.73 4.79
CA MET A 362 19.03 8.64 4.02
C MET A 362 20.14 9.57 4.54
N PRO A 363 19.87 10.79 5.05
CA PRO A 363 20.90 11.57 5.74
C PRO A 363 21.61 10.78 6.83
N GLU A 364 20.84 10.14 7.71
CA GLU A 364 21.38 9.30 8.77
C GLU A 364 22.19 8.13 8.21
N TYR A 365 21.67 7.47 7.16
CA TYR A 365 22.39 6.43 6.44
C TYR A 365 23.78 6.88 5.98
N TYR A 366 23.85 8.02 5.29
CA TYR A 366 25.09 8.56 4.75
C TYR A 366 26.12 8.84 5.84
N PHE A 367 25.70 9.37 6.99
CA PHE A 367 26.60 9.57 8.13
C PHE A 367 27.04 8.23 8.76
N ARG A 368 26.12 7.27 8.95
CA ARG A 368 26.43 5.95 9.54
C ARG A 368 27.39 5.13 8.66
N LYS A 369 27.27 5.21 7.34
CA LYS A 369 28.17 4.53 6.38
C LYS A 369 29.43 5.35 6.05
N GLY A 370 29.66 6.50 6.69
CA GLY A 370 30.88 7.30 6.52
C GLY A 370 31.00 7.98 5.15
N PHE A 371 29.87 8.34 4.52
CA PHE A 371 29.87 9.01 3.23
C PHE A 371 30.28 10.49 3.35
N ILE A 372 30.13 11.07 4.54
CA ILE A 372 30.46 12.45 4.85
C ILE A 372 31.52 12.43 5.94
N ALA A 373 32.67 13.03 5.65
CA ALA A 373 33.78 13.09 6.58
C ALA A 373 33.46 14.06 7.74
N LYS A 374 33.95 13.73 8.94
CA LYS A 374 33.67 14.50 10.17
C LYS A 374 34.21 15.93 10.10
N GLU A 375 35.25 16.12 9.32
CA GLU A 375 35.90 17.41 9.04
C GLU A 375 34.99 18.35 8.23
N VAL A 376 34.04 17.79 7.48
CA VAL A 376 33.04 18.55 6.69
C VAL A 376 31.87 18.92 7.58
N VAL A 377 31.24 17.93 8.20
CA VAL A 377 30.14 18.11 9.13
C VAL A 377 30.28 17.14 10.30
N ASP A 378 30.53 17.68 11.49
CA ASP A 378 30.55 16.90 12.73
C ASP A 378 29.14 16.80 13.32
N ILE A 379 28.51 15.64 13.16
CA ILE A 379 27.15 15.36 13.64
C ILE A 379 26.96 15.60 15.15
N ASN A 380 28.03 15.53 15.94
CA ASN A 380 27.96 15.75 17.40
C ASN A 380 27.83 17.24 17.76
N LYS A 381 28.14 18.14 16.82
CA LYS A 381 28.03 19.59 16.99
C LYS A 381 26.75 20.17 16.40
N VAL A 382 25.92 19.35 15.76
CA VAL A 382 24.69 19.79 15.11
C VAL A 382 23.57 19.84 16.13
N GLU A 383 23.05 21.04 16.36
CA GLU A 383 21.85 21.24 17.17
C GLU A 383 20.59 20.84 16.38
N SER A 384 19.64 20.20 17.07
CA SER A 384 18.35 19.88 16.47
C SER A 384 17.49 21.15 16.38
N LYS A 385 17.15 21.56 15.16
CA LYS A 385 16.20 22.67 14.94
C LYS A 385 14.77 22.18 15.21
N LYS A 386 13.93 23.04 15.81
CA LYS A 386 12.50 22.75 16.14
C LYS A 386 11.65 22.25 14.97
N ASN A 387 12.05 22.51 13.72
CA ASN A 387 11.27 22.24 12.51
C ASN A 387 11.87 21.13 11.62
N GLU A 388 12.97 20.50 12.02
CA GLU A 388 13.57 19.40 11.28
C GLU A 388 13.39 18.08 12.02
N SER A 389 13.14 16.99 11.28
CA SER A 389 12.80 15.68 11.85
C SER A 389 13.95 15.07 12.65
N SER A 390 15.20 15.38 12.29
CA SER A 390 16.40 14.83 12.89
C SER A 390 17.62 15.75 12.73
N LYS A 391 18.58 15.62 13.64
CA LYS A 391 19.89 16.28 13.53
C LYS A 391 20.65 15.88 12.26
N TYR A 392 20.40 14.69 11.71
CA TYR A 392 21.04 14.23 10.48
C TYR A 392 20.51 14.95 9.25
N THR A 393 19.20 15.20 9.21
CA THR A 393 18.58 16.03 8.17
C THR A 393 19.18 17.45 8.19
N THR A 394 19.39 18.03 9.38
CA THR A 394 20.00 19.36 9.52
C THR A 394 21.44 19.36 9.07
N ALA A 395 22.21 18.38 9.54
CA ALA A 395 23.59 18.18 9.16
C ALA A 395 23.76 18.05 7.63
N PHE A 396 22.89 17.27 7.00
CA PHE A 396 22.97 16.98 5.57
C PHE A 396 22.41 18.10 4.69
N TYR A 397 21.17 18.54 4.92
CA TYR A 397 20.49 19.47 4.02
C TYR A 397 20.86 20.93 4.30
N THR A 398 21.14 21.27 5.55
CA THR A 398 21.56 22.62 5.92
C THR A 398 23.08 22.73 5.94
N ASN A 399 23.75 22.15 6.93
CA ASN A 399 25.16 22.42 7.20
C ASN A 399 26.09 22.02 6.05
N LEU A 400 25.91 20.83 5.46
CA LEU A 400 26.77 20.35 4.36
C LEU A 400 26.62 21.22 3.11
N TYR A 401 25.39 21.58 2.73
CA TYR A 401 25.18 22.47 1.59
C TYR A 401 25.73 23.87 1.84
N ASP A 402 25.53 24.41 3.04
CA ASP A 402 26.03 25.74 3.40
C ASP A 402 27.57 25.74 3.44
N TRP A 403 28.19 24.67 3.94
CA TRP A 403 29.64 24.47 3.87
C TRP A 403 30.15 24.42 2.43
N SER A 404 29.39 23.78 1.54
CA SER A 404 29.73 23.67 0.10
C SER A 404 29.51 24.99 -0.64
N GLU A 405 28.57 25.83 -0.19
CA GLU A 405 28.28 27.15 -0.76
C GLU A 405 29.33 28.19 -0.35
N ALA A 406 29.77 28.19 0.92
CA ALA A 406 30.55 29.26 1.55
C ALA A 406 32.02 29.41 1.12
N GLN A 407 32.42 28.93 -0.06
CA GLN A 407 33.75 29.22 -0.63
C GLN A 407 33.65 29.93 -1.98
N LYS A 408 34.20 31.17 -1.99
CA LYS A 408 34.22 32.23 -3.02
C LYS A 408 32.97 33.10 -3.16
N GLU A 409 33.23 34.38 -3.45
CA GLU A 409 32.25 35.47 -3.63
C GLU A 409 31.09 35.05 -4.54
N GLU A 410 29.87 35.37 -4.10
CA GLU A 410 28.66 35.13 -4.87
C GLU A 410 28.82 35.75 -6.28
N PRO A 411 28.47 35.03 -7.36
CA PRO A 411 28.36 35.66 -8.67
C PRO A 411 27.34 36.79 -8.60
N GLU A 412 27.67 37.95 -9.21
CA GLU A 412 26.82 39.14 -9.24
C GLU A 412 25.37 38.76 -9.64
N THR A 413 24.40 38.97 -8.75
CA THR A 413 23.00 38.68 -9.07
C THR A 413 22.50 39.64 -10.14
N PHE A 414 21.43 39.30 -10.88
CA PHE A 414 20.80 40.23 -11.81
C PHE A 414 20.46 41.57 -11.13
N PHE A 415 19.98 41.52 -9.88
CA PHE A 415 19.71 42.68 -9.07
C PHE A 415 20.98 43.53 -8.81
N ASP A 416 22.08 42.89 -8.43
CA ASP A 416 23.35 43.58 -8.18
C ASP A 416 23.93 44.18 -9.46
N LYS A 417 23.78 43.48 -10.60
CA LYS A 417 24.16 43.97 -11.92
C LYS A 417 23.39 45.23 -12.31
N ILE A 418 22.06 45.22 -12.15
CA ILE A 418 21.22 46.41 -12.42
C ILE A 418 21.59 47.55 -11.47
N ARG A 419 21.74 47.27 -10.18
CA ARG A 419 22.14 48.26 -9.17
C ARG A 419 23.48 48.91 -9.53
N ARG A 420 24.49 48.11 -9.92
CA ARG A 420 25.80 48.60 -10.33
C ARG A 420 25.70 49.50 -11.55
N ILE A 421 25.01 49.06 -12.61
CA ILE A 421 24.83 49.88 -13.83
C ILE A 421 24.19 51.23 -13.49
N ILE A 422 23.14 51.23 -12.65
CA ILE A 422 22.46 52.47 -12.23
C ILE A 422 23.41 53.40 -11.47
N LEU A 423 24.25 52.87 -10.58
CA LEU A 423 25.21 53.65 -9.80
C LEU A 423 26.35 54.19 -10.67
N GLU A 424 26.87 53.40 -11.62
CA GLU A 424 27.88 53.85 -12.60
C GLU A 424 27.34 55.05 -13.41
N VAL A 425 26.13 54.93 -13.98
CA VAL A 425 25.49 56.01 -14.74
C VAL A 425 25.25 57.26 -13.88
N TRP A 426 24.99 57.07 -12.58
CA TRP A 426 24.78 58.17 -11.64
C TRP A 426 26.08 58.90 -11.30
N GLU A 427 27.18 58.17 -11.12
CA GLU A 427 28.51 58.74 -10.86
C GLU A 427 29.06 59.48 -12.09
N ASP A 428 28.81 58.96 -13.29
CA ASP A 428 29.24 59.58 -14.55
C ASP A 428 28.46 60.86 -14.92
N SER A 429 27.42 61.22 -14.16
CA SER A 429 26.63 62.43 -14.42
C SER A 429 27.35 63.71 -13.92
N VAL A 430 28.06 64.36 -14.84
CA VAL A 430 29.15 65.35 -14.60
C VAL A 430 28.75 66.68 -13.93
N ASP A 431 27.47 67.07 -13.86
CA ASP A 431 27.06 68.34 -13.24
C ASP A 431 25.83 68.19 -12.33
N ASN A 432 26.06 68.31 -11.02
CA ASN A 432 25.04 68.59 -9.99
C ASN A 432 23.85 67.62 -9.84
N LYS A 433 23.99 66.29 -10.01
CA LYS A 433 22.97 65.30 -9.55
C LYS A 433 21.53 65.67 -9.96
N ALA A 434 21.39 66.36 -11.09
CA ALA A 434 20.13 66.96 -11.53
C ALA A 434 19.33 65.89 -12.26
N GLU A 435 18.08 65.69 -11.86
CA GLU A 435 17.32 64.49 -12.27
C GLU A 435 17.15 64.38 -13.79
N LYS A 436 17.05 65.51 -14.50
CA LYS A 436 16.96 65.56 -15.97
C LYS A 436 18.23 65.08 -16.68
N GLN A 437 19.40 65.39 -16.15
CA GLN A 437 20.67 65.00 -16.78
C GLN A 437 20.92 63.50 -16.59
N PHE A 438 20.65 62.99 -15.39
CA PHE A 438 20.71 61.55 -15.13
C PHE A 438 19.69 60.76 -15.96
N ALA A 439 18.45 61.27 -16.12
CA ALA A 439 17.45 60.65 -17.00
C ALA A 439 17.95 60.50 -18.45
N ASN A 440 18.66 61.50 -18.96
CA ASN A 440 19.22 61.47 -20.31
C ASN A 440 20.35 60.45 -20.43
N GLU A 441 21.28 60.39 -19.47
CA GLU A 441 22.39 59.43 -19.51
C GLU A 441 21.92 57.99 -19.32
N LEU A 442 20.91 57.79 -18.47
CA LEU A 442 20.25 56.50 -18.32
C LEU A 442 19.57 56.08 -19.64
N ASN A 443 18.94 57.02 -20.35
CA ASN A 443 18.35 56.74 -21.66
C ASN A 443 19.40 56.36 -22.71
N ASN A 444 20.57 57.01 -22.69
CA ASN A 444 21.69 56.65 -23.55
C ASN A 444 22.19 55.23 -23.26
N ARG A 445 22.32 54.86 -21.97
CA ARG A 445 22.69 53.49 -21.57
C ARG A 445 21.66 52.46 -22.01
N ILE A 446 20.37 52.75 -21.84
CA ILE A 446 19.25 51.89 -22.31
C ILE A 446 19.32 51.68 -23.83
N GLY A 447 19.59 52.73 -24.61
CA GLY A 447 19.68 52.65 -26.07
C GLY A 447 20.84 51.80 -26.59
N ARG A 448 21.89 51.62 -25.78
CA ARG A 448 23.06 50.78 -26.09
C ARG A 448 22.96 49.37 -25.51
N GLU A 449 21.99 49.10 -24.65
CA GLU A 449 21.84 47.80 -23.99
C GLU A 449 21.26 46.75 -24.95
N THR A 450 21.90 45.59 -25.00
CA THR A 450 21.53 44.48 -25.90
C THR A 450 20.74 43.39 -25.20
N ASP A 451 20.87 43.28 -23.87
CA ASP A 451 20.06 42.37 -23.06
C ASP A 451 18.67 42.98 -22.79
N GLU A 452 17.63 42.40 -23.39
CA GLU A 452 16.26 42.89 -23.26
C GLU A 452 15.75 42.89 -21.80
N SER A 453 16.25 41.99 -20.95
CA SER A 453 15.86 41.97 -19.53
C SER A 453 16.49 43.14 -18.78
N ILE A 454 17.77 43.42 -19.03
CA ILE A 454 18.47 44.58 -18.44
C ILE A 454 17.84 45.88 -18.93
N LYS A 455 17.58 45.96 -20.24
CA LYS A 455 16.94 47.10 -20.88
C LYS A 455 15.57 47.41 -20.28
N LEU A 456 14.72 46.40 -20.09
CA LEU A 456 13.42 46.56 -19.43
C LEU A 456 13.55 47.01 -17.98
N ALA A 457 14.50 46.44 -17.22
CA ALA A 457 14.75 46.84 -15.83
C ALA A 457 15.19 48.31 -15.73
N LEU A 458 16.08 48.74 -16.62
CA LEU A 458 16.54 50.14 -16.69
C LEU A 458 15.42 51.08 -17.16
N GLN A 459 14.55 50.66 -18.09
CA GLN A 459 13.36 51.43 -18.48
C GLN A 459 12.40 51.63 -17.31
N ASN A 460 12.10 50.56 -16.56
CA ASN A 460 11.28 50.65 -15.35
C ASN A 460 11.89 51.60 -14.32
N PHE A 461 13.21 51.61 -14.18
CA PHE A 461 13.91 52.55 -13.31
C PHE A 461 13.85 53.99 -13.82
N LYS A 462 14.00 54.19 -15.14
CA LYS A 462 13.92 55.51 -15.77
C LYS A 462 12.55 56.16 -15.57
N GLU A 463 11.45 55.40 -15.60
CA GLU A 463 10.12 55.93 -15.28
C GLU A 463 10.10 56.66 -13.92
N ILE A 464 10.79 56.11 -12.92
CA ILE A 464 10.90 56.70 -11.60
C ILE A 464 11.78 57.95 -11.60
N VAL A 465 12.89 57.91 -12.34
CA VAL A 465 13.77 59.08 -12.51
C VAL A 465 13.02 60.23 -13.18
N ASP A 466 12.22 59.96 -14.21
CA ASP A 466 11.41 60.94 -14.91
C ASP A 466 10.35 61.58 -13.99
N MET A 467 9.77 60.79 -13.07
CA MET A 467 8.86 61.31 -12.03
C MET A 467 9.56 62.32 -11.13
N TYR A 468 10.77 62.02 -10.64
CA TYR A 468 11.55 62.99 -9.86
C TYR A 468 11.90 64.24 -10.68
N ALA A 469 12.29 64.09 -11.95
CA ALA A 469 12.65 65.19 -12.83
C ALA A 469 11.49 66.15 -13.15
N SER A 470 10.26 65.65 -13.16
CA SER A 470 9.06 66.42 -13.48
C SER A 470 8.62 67.43 -12.41
N HIS A 471 9.22 67.41 -11.20
CA HIS A 471 8.84 68.26 -10.05
C HIS A 471 7.36 68.17 -9.62
N ASN A 472 6.59 67.23 -10.18
CA ASN A 472 5.13 67.12 -9.99
C ASN A 472 4.73 66.19 -8.85
N CYS A 473 5.67 65.62 -8.10
CA CYS A 473 5.36 64.63 -7.08
C CYS A 473 6.32 64.69 -5.90
N ASN A 474 5.78 64.85 -4.68
CA ASN A 474 6.57 64.79 -3.44
C ASN A 474 7.11 63.37 -3.16
N LYS A 475 6.54 62.32 -3.78
CA LYS A 475 6.97 60.91 -3.69
C LYS A 475 6.55 60.12 -4.94
N PRO A 476 7.48 59.65 -5.79
CA PRO A 476 7.12 58.87 -6.97
C PRO A 476 6.33 57.61 -6.62
N LYS A 477 5.42 57.20 -7.51
CA LYS A 477 4.58 56.02 -7.36
C LYS A 477 4.91 54.98 -8.41
N ILE A 478 5.07 53.73 -7.99
CA ILE A 478 5.32 52.58 -8.87
C ILE A 478 3.99 51.85 -9.05
N LYS A 479 3.55 51.68 -10.30
CA LYS A 479 2.43 50.80 -10.63
C LYS A 479 2.91 49.37 -10.78
N LEU A 480 2.39 48.46 -9.97
CA LEU A 480 2.71 47.03 -9.99
C LEU A 480 1.88 46.29 -11.06
N LYS A 481 2.27 45.05 -11.38
CA LYS A 481 1.59 44.20 -12.39
C LYS A 481 0.13 43.88 -12.03
N ASP A 482 -0.20 43.83 -10.75
CA ASP A 482 -1.56 43.61 -10.25
C ASP A 482 -2.41 44.91 -10.23
N GLY A 483 -1.83 46.03 -10.67
CA GLY A 483 -2.47 47.33 -10.71
C GLY A 483 -2.37 48.14 -9.42
N ALA A 484 -1.79 47.59 -8.34
CA ALA A 484 -1.54 48.35 -7.12
C ALA A 484 -0.49 49.45 -7.34
N GLU A 485 -0.59 50.54 -6.59
CA GLU A 485 0.40 51.64 -6.58
C GLU A 485 1.13 51.69 -5.25
N GLU A 486 2.45 51.71 -5.30
CA GLU A 486 3.32 51.82 -4.12
C GLU A 486 4.16 53.10 -4.18
N GLU A 487 4.28 53.80 -3.06
CA GLU A 487 5.08 55.01 -2.94
C GLU A 487 6.55 54.69 -2.66
N ILE A 488 7.45 55.40 -3.35
CA ILE A 488 8.87 55.42 -2.98
C ILE A 488 9.05 56.30 -1.74
N ARG A 489 9.82 55.80 -0.78
CA ARG A 489 10.06 56.42 0.52
C ARG A 489 10.74 57.78 0.39
N GLU A 490 11.75 57.86 -0.45
CA GLU A 490 12.59 59.05 -0.58
C GLU A 490 11.95 60.12 -1.47
N THR A 491 11.94 61.36 -1.00
CA THR A 491 11.32 62.50 -1.69
C THR A 491 12.24 63.17 -2.71
N LYS A 492 13.53 62.83 -2.71
CA LYS A 492 14.55 63.37 -3.63
C LYS A 492 15.33 62.22 -4.26
N LEU A 493 15.59 62.30 -5.56
CA LEU A 493 16.37 61.27 -6.27
C LEU A 493 17.76 61.09 -5.66
N SER A 494 18.44 62.18 -5.29
CA SER A 494 19.76 62.10 -4.65
C SER A 494 19.76 61.30 -3.34
N LYS A 495 18.68 61.37 -2.55
CA LYS A 495 18.53 60.54 -1.34
C LYS A 495 18.25 59.08 -1.68
N PHE A 496 17.42 58.83 -2.70
CA PHE A 496 17.18 57.49 -3.21
C PHE A 496 18.47 56.84 -3.72
N MET A 497 19.33 57.58 -4.43
CA MET A 497 20.61 57.07 -4.91
C MET A 497 21.60 56.80 -3.77
N ASN A 498 21.59 57.62 -2.71
CA ASN A 498 22.37 57.34 -1.50
C ASN A 498 21.86 56.10 -0.75
N SER A 499 20.54 55.88 -0.68
CA SER A 499 19.97 54.66 -0.10
C SER A 499 20.27 53.43 -0.98
N LEU A 500 20.36 53.62 -2.29
CA LEU A 500 20.80 52.61 -3.25
C LEU A 500 22.28 52.27 -3.09
N SER A 501 23.15 53.25 -2.91
CA SER A 501 24.58 53.04 -2.65
C SER A 501 24.81 52.31 -1.32
N SER A 502 24.09 52.70 -0.25
CA SER A 502 24.16 52.04 1.06
C SER A 502 23.41 50.71 1.15
N GLY A 503 22.60 50.35 0.14
CA GLY A 503 21.86 49.10 0.08
C GLY A 503 20.64 49.01 1.00
N THR A 504 20.13 50.15 1.48
CA THR A 504 19.02 50.23 2.44
C THR A 504 17.63 50.25 1.80
N ASN A 505 17.56 50.31 0.46
CA ASN A 505 16.33 50.38 -0.34
C ASN A 505 16.13 49.17 -1.27
N LYS A 506 16.68 48.00 -0.91
CA LYS A 506 16.64 46.80 -1.78
C LYS A 506 15.22 46.44 -2.24
N ASP A 507 14.25 46.53 -1.33
CA ASP A 507 12.85 46.21 -1.61
C ASP A 507 12.24 47.16 -2.66
N GLU A 508 12.61 48.45 -2.63
CA GLU A 508 12.13 49.46 -3.57
C GLU A 508 12.73 49.23 -4.96
N LEU A 509 14.04 48.97 -5.05
CA LEU A 509 14.66 48.63 -6.33
C LEU A 509 14.05 47.34 -6.90
N TYR A 510 13.77 46.33 -6.07
CA TYR A 510 13.11 45.10 -6.50
C TYR A 510 11.71 45.40 -7.07
N MET A 511 10.91 46.21 -6.37
CA MET A 511 9.60 46.64 -6.83
C MET A 511 9.66 47.37 -8.18
N ILE A 512 10.68 48.20 -8.38
CA ILE A 512 10.87 48.93 -9.63
C ILE A 512 11.21 47.96 -10.77
N ILE A 513 12.22 47.09 -10.57
CA ILE A 513 12.71 46.17 -11.59
C ILE A 513 11.61 45.18 -12.02
N TYR A 514 10.93 44.56 -11.07
CA TYR A 514 10.01 43.45 -11.32
C TYR A 514 8.52 43.86 -11.35
N LYS A 515 8.20 45.11 -10.98
CA LYS A 515 6.82 45.62 -10.82
C LYS A 515 5.97 44.73 -9.91
N LYS A 516 6.57 44.22 -8.82
CA LYS A 516 5.94 43.34 -7.81
C LYS A 516 6.56 43.59 -6.44
N LYS A 517 5.77 43.47 -5.36
CA LYS A 517 6.29 43.52 -3.98
C LYS A 517 7.34 42.44 -3.73
N TYR A 518 8.44 42.85 -3.11
CA TYR A 518 9.43 41.92 -2.59
C TYR A 518 8.79 41.08 -1.49
N ASN A 519 8.74 39.75 -1.68
CA ASN A 519 8.22 38.84 -0.68
C ASN A 519 9.40 38.03 -0.14
N LYS A 520 9.90 38.44 1.02
CA LYS A 520 11.04 37.84 1.71
C LYS A 520 10.85 36.35 2.00
N ASP A 521 9.60 35.89 2.12
CA ASP A 521 9.25 34.49 2.36
C ASP A 521 9.15 33.66 1.06
N LYS A 522 8.90 34.29 -0.11
CA LYS A 522 8.85 33.60 -1.43
C LYS A 522 10.16 33.66 -2.23
N ASP A 523 11.02 34.64 -1.96
CA ASP A 523 12.32 34.83 -2.63
C ASP A 523 13.52 34.40 -1.76
N ALA A 524 13.27 33.62 -0.70
CA ALA A 524 14.34 32.97 0.03
C ALA A 524 15.10 32.04 -0.95
N GLN A 525 16.30 32.46 -1.39
CA GLN A 525 17.19 31.78 -2.35
C GLN A 525 17.72 30.42 -1.86
N THR A 526 16.85 29.62 -1.27
CA THR A 526 17.19 28.42 -0.52
C THR A 526 17.73 27.38 -1.49
N TYR A 527 17.00 27.07 -2.57
CA TYR A 527 17.41 26.09 -3.56
C TYR A 527 18.56 26.59 -4.42
N ARG A 528 18.62 27.88 -4.76
CA ARG A 528 19.80 28.49 -5.41
C ARG A 528 21.08 28.26 -4.62
N LYS A 529 21.06 28.47 -3.29
CA LYS A 529 22.21 28.17 -2.43
C LYS A 529 22.56 26.68 -2.44
N LYS A 530 21.56 25.80 -2.41
CA LYS A 530 21.78 24.35 -2.50
C LYS A 530 22.44 23.93 -3.82
N VAL A 531 21.94 24.47 -4.93
CA VAL A 531 22.52 24.28 -6.26
C VAL A 531 23.96 24.78 -6.31
N LYS A 532 24.21 26.00 -5.81
CA LYS A 532 25.54 26.61 -5.82
C LYS A 532 26.56 25.78 -5.02
N GLY A 533 26.15 25.23 -3.88
CA GLY A 533 26.98 24.30 -3.11
C GLY A 533 27.37 23.06 -3.91
N ILE A 534 26.44 22.48 -4.68
CA ILE A 534 26.74 21.35 -5.58
C ILE A 534 27.69 21.78 -6.70
N GLU A 535 27.47 22.95 -7.32
CA GLU A 535 28.33 23.45 -8.40
C GLU A 535 29.77 23.71 -7.94
N ASN A 536 29.95 24.28 -6.75
CA ASN A 536 31.27 24.53 -6.16
C ASN A 536 32.05 23.23 -5.92
N LEU A 537 31.37 22.10 -5.67
CA LEU A 537 32.02 20.78 -5.58
C LEU A 537 32.37 20.24 -6.98
N ILE A 538 31.50 20.45 -7.97
CA ILE A 538 31.71 19.99 -9.35
C ILE A 538 32.87 20.72 -10.02
N ASP A 539 32.95 22.05 -9.86
CA ASP A 539 33.98 22.88 -10.48
C ASP A 539 35.33 22.86 -9.73
N GLY A 540 35.38 22.21 -8.56
CA GLY A 540 36.56 22.08 -7.72
C GLY A 540 36.90 23.33 -6.91
N THR A 541 35.98 24.30 -6.81
CA THR A 541 36.07 25.45 -5.90
C THR A 541 36.14 24.99 -4.44
N VAL A 542 35.32 24.00 -4.08
CA VAL A 542 35.41 23.27 -2.80
C VAL A 542 36.07 21.93 -3.05
N LYS A 543 37.22 21.71 -2.43
CA LYS A 543 38.00 20.49 -2.58
C LYS A 543 37.79 19.55 -1.41
N ILE A 544 37.41 18.32 -1.73
CA ILE A 544 37.29 17.22 -0.78
C ILE A 544 37.69 15.92 -1.46
N GLU A 545 38.25 14.98 -0.68
CA GLU A 545 38.44 13.61 -1.13
C GLU A 545 37.10 12.96 -1.47
N ASN A 546 37.06 12.21 -2.59
CA ASN A 546 35.86 11.51 -3.08
C ASN A 546 34.64 12.42 -3.34
N SER A 547 34.87 13.60 -3.91
CA SER A 547 33.82 14.58 -4.25
C SER A 547 32.70 14.00 -5.12
N GLU A 548 32.99 13.06 -6.03
CA GLU A 548 32.00 12.42 -6.90
C GLU A 548 30.84 11.81 -6.10
N LYS A 549 31.15 11.02 -5.06
CA LYS A 549 30.15 10.39 -4.19
C LYS A 549 29.26 11.42 -3.49
N LEU A 550 29.89 12.48 -2.97
CA LEU A 550 29.20 13.54 -2.24
C LEU A 550 28.27 14.34 -3.17
N ILE A 551 28.76 14.70 -4.36
CA ILE A 551 28.01 15.39 -5.40
C ILE A 551 26.76 14.58 -5.77
N ASP A 552 26.95 13.28 -5.99
CA ASP A 552 25.88 12.36 -6.40
C ASP A 552 24.77 12.25 -5.35
N ILE A 553 25.10 11.98 -4.08
CA ILE A 553 24.09 11.89 -3.02
C ILE A 553 23.40 13.25 -2.77
N MET A 554 24.11 14.37 -2.93
CA MET A 554 23.52 15.70 -2.81
C MET A 554 22.52 15.98 -3.94
N LYS A 555 22.89 15.72 -5.21
CA LYS A 555 21.98 15.90 -6.36
C LYS A 555 20.66 15.16 -6.20
N TYR A 556 20.72 13.86 -5.90
CA TYR A 556 19.51 13.06 -5.72
C TYR A 556 18.72 13.45 -4.47
N TYR A 557 19.39 13.79 -3.36
CA TYR A 557 18.68 14.28 -2.18
C TYR A 557 17.93 15.59 -2.46
N LEU A 558 18.55 16.55 -3.16
CA LEU A 558 17.91 17.80 -3.54
C LEU A 558 16.68 17.55 -4.43
N ALA A 559 16.83 16.70 -5.45
CA ALA A 559 15.73 16.33 -6.34
C ALA A 559 14.57 15.69 -5.57
N VAL A 560 14.85 14.71 -4.73
CA VAL A 560 13.83 14.00 -3.95
C VAL A 560 13.18 14.92 -2.91
N LYS A 561 13.92 15.85 -2.30
CA LYS A 561 13.35 16.86 -1.38
C LYS A 561 12.41 17.83 -2.10
N LEU A 562 12.78 18.29 -3.29
CA LEU A 562 11.94 19.13 -4.15
C LEU A 562 10.63 18.42 -4.51
N ILE A 563 10.72 17.16 -4.98
CA ILE A 563 9.55 16.33 -5.30
C ILE A 563 8.66 16.16 -4.07
N ARG A 564 9.22 15.77 -2.92
CA ARG A 564 8.47 15.58 -1.67
C ARG A 564 7.74 16.86 -1.23
N ASN A 565 8.39 18.02 -1.35
CA ASN A 565 7.77 19.30 -1.02
C ASN A 565 6.62 19.62 -1.99
N ARG A 566 6.82 19.41 -3.30
CA ARG A 566 5.81 19.60 -4.34
C ARG A 566 4.59 18.68 -4.17
N VAL A 567 4.81 17.40 -3.87
CA VAL A 567 3.73 16.43 -3.62
C VAL A 567 2.91 16.84 -2.40
N ASN A 568 3.53 17.33 -1.33
CA ASN A 568 2.81 17.80 -0.14
C ASN A 568 2.11 19.16 -0.34
N HIS A 569 2.64 19.99 -1.23
CA HIS A 569 2.09 21.29 -1.61
C HIS A 569 1.39 21.24 -2.98
N ALA A 570 0.74 20.12 -3.31
CA ALA A 570 0.16 19.86 -4.64
C ALA A 570 -0.91 20.88 -5.10
N SER A 571 -1.40 21.75 -4.21
CA SER A 571 -2.28 22.88 -4.58
C SER A 571 -1.56 24.01 -5.32
N GLU A 572 -0.23 24.10 -5.24
CA GLU A 572 0.55 25.16 -5.87
C GLU A 572 0.83 24.84 -7.35
N LYS A 573 0.10 25.51 -8.25
CA LYS A 573 0.15 25.23 -9.70
C LYS A 573 1.45 25.64 -10.40
N ASN A 574 2.17 26.65 -9.88
CA ASN A 574 3.33 27.22 -10.55
C ASN A 574 4.61 26.99 -9.75
N LEU A 575 5.73 26.80 -10.45
CA LEU A 575 7.06 26.85 -9.86
C LEU A 575 7.38 28.26 -9.37
N SER A 576 8.05 28.36 -8.23
CA SER A 576 8.73 29.60 -7.84
C SER A 576 10.01 29.77 -8.64
N THR A 577 10.48 31.00 -8.78
CA THR A 577 11.74 31.33 -9.47
C THR A 577 12.97 30.64 -8.85
N ASP A 578 12.89 30.22 -7.58
CA ASP A 578 13.96 29.48 -6.90
C ASP A 578 13.90 27.97 -7.25
N GLU A 579 12.69 27.40 -7.34
CA GLU A 579 12.49 26.01 -7.78
C GLU A 579 12.81 25.80 -9.27
N GLU A 580 12.43 26.74 -10.14
CA GLU A 580 12.74 26.67 -11.59
C GLU A 580 14.24 26.55 -11.84
N VAL A 581 15.06 27.30 -11.09
CA VAL A 581 16.53 27.21 -11.22
C VAL A 581 17.03 25.86 -10.76
N ALA A 582 16.49 25.32 -9.66
CA ALA A 582 16.88 24.00 -9.20
C ALA A 582 16.47 22.89 -10.19
N PHE A 583 15.27 22.97 -10.77
CA PHE A 583 14.79 22.03 -11.78
C PHE A 583 15.67 22.05 -13.03
N ASN A 584 15.93 23.24 -13.57
CA ASN A 584 16.80 23.40 -14.74
C ASN A 584 18.20 22.84 -14.48
N LYS A 585 18.78 23.12 -13.30
CA LYS A 585 20.10 22.62 -12.98
C LYS A 585 20.13 21.11 -12.75
N LEU A 586 19.13 20.54 -12.07
CA LEU A 586 19.02 19.09 -11.90
C LEU A 586 18.87 18.38 -13.25
N LYS A 587 18.15 18.98 -14.20
CA LYS A 587 18.04 18.50 -15.58
C LYS A 587 19.40 18.49 -16.29
N GLU A 588 20.22 19.52 -16.12
CA GLU A 588 21.62 19.52 -16.61
C GLU A 588 22.46 18.38 -16.00
N TYR A 589 22.16 17.98 -14.77
CA TYR A 589 22.79 16.82 -14.12
C TYR A 589 22.21 15.46 -14.54
N GLY A 590 21.24 15.44 -15.45
CA GLY A 590 20.56 14.23 -15.91
C GLY A 590 19.37 13.80 -15.05
N ILE A 591 18.92 14.62 -14.10
CA ILE A 591 17.76 14.35 -13.24
C ILE A 591 16.59 15.23 -13.70
N ASP A 592 15.78 14.71 -14.62
CA ASP A 592 14.65 15.45 -15.19
C ASP A 592 13.40 15.29 -14.31
N ILE A 593 13.08 16.32 -13.52
CA ILE A 593 11.87 16.35 -12.68
C ILE A 593 10.70 16.86 -13.52
N ASP A 594 9.65 16.04 -13.63
CA ASP A 594 8.42 16.42 -14.29
C ASP A 594 7.59 17.36 -13.42
N GLU A 595 7.28 18.56 -13.92
CA GLU A 595 6.44 19.55 -13.24
C GLU A 595 5.05 19.02 -12.88
N SER A 596 4.52 18.07 -13.66
CA SER A 596 3.24 17.42 -13.41
C SER A 596 3.30 16.31 -12.36
N MET A 597 4.50 16.01 -11.81
CA MET A 597 4.72 15.02 -10.74
C MET A 597 4.17 13.63 -11.09
N ARG A 598 4.34 13.20 -12.35
CA ARG A 598 3.90 11.88 -12.81
C ARG A 598 4.56 10.76 -12.01
N PHE A 599 3.76 9.77 -11.62
CA PHE A 599 4.18 8.60 -10.82
C PHE A 599 5.49 7.98 -11.31
N ASN A 600 5.58 7.60 -12.59
CA ASN A 600 6.75 6.92 -13.16
C ASN A 600 8.03 7.79 -13.14
N ASN A 601 7.89 9.12 -13.20
CA ASN A 601 9.04 10.02 -13.13
C ASN A 601 9.62 10.04 -11.70
N ILE A 602 8.75 10.15 -10.70
CA ILE A 602 9.13 10.11 -9.28
C ILE A 602 9.78 8.76 -8.93
N GLU A 603 9.14 7.66 -9.36
CA GLU A 603 9.66 6.30 -9.22
C GLU A 603 11.09 6.18 -9.79
N ASN A 604 11.29 6.63 -11.03
CA ASN A 604 12.60 6.54 -11.68
C ASN A 604 13.68 7.35 -10.93
N ILE A 605 13.38 8.58 -10.50
CA ILE A 605 14.32 9.42 -9.76
C ILE A 605 14.70 8.79 -8.41
N LEU A 606 13.72 8.24 -7.68
CA LEU A 606 13.97 7.52 -6.43
C LEU A 606 14.86 6.28 -6.65
N LEU A 607 14.54 5.46 -7.65
CA LEU A 607 15.33 4.28 -8.00
C LEU A 607 16.75 4.64 -8.40
N GLN A 608 16.93 5.72 -9.17
CA GLN A 608 18.26 6.21 -9.54
C GLN A 608 19.03 6.70 -8.31
N GLY A 609 18.40 7.42 -7.38
CA GLY A 609 19.03 7.85 -6.12
C GLY A 609 19.46 6.67 -5.24
N VAL A 610 18.62 5.64 -5.12
CA VAL A 610 18.96 4.39 -4.42
C VAL A 610 20.11 3.67 -5.11
N LYS A 611 20.05 3.45 -6.43
CA LYS A 611 21.12 2.81 -7.22
C LYS A 611 22.44 3.56 -7.12
N CYS A 612 22.38 4.88 -7.17
CA CYS A 612 23.53 5.76 -7.02
C CYS A 612 24.16 5.60 -5.63
N THR A 613 23.36 5.54 -4.57
CA THR A 613 23.86 5.27 -3.21
C THR A 613 24.56 3.90 -3.12
N LEU A 614 23.93 2.86 -3.67
CA LEU A 614 24.45 1.49 -3.61
C LEU A 614 25.72 1.27 -4.45
N LYS A 615 26.02 2.12 -5.44
CA LYS A 615 27.29 2.08 -6.21
C LYS A 615 28.53 2.27 -5.32
N TYR A 616 28.39 2.89 -4.15
CA TYR A 616 29.50 3.28 -3.27
C TYR A 616 29.70 2.37 -2.06
N ILE A 617 29.02 1.22 -2.04
CA ILE A 617 29.05 0.20 -0.99
C ILE A 617 29.56 -1.09 -1.61
#